data_AF-A0A6A7K5D3-F1
#
_entry.id   AF-A0A6A7K5D3-F1
#
_cell.length_a   1.000
_cell.length_b   1.000
_cell.length_c   1.000
_cell.angle_alpha   90.00
_cell.angle_beta   90.00
_cell.angle_gamma   90.00
#
_symmetry.space_group_name_H-M   'P 1'
#
loop_
_entity.id
_entity.type
_entity.pdbx_description
1 polymer ?
#
loop_
_entity_poly.entity_id
_entity_poly.type
_entity_poly.pdbx_seq_one_letter_code
_entity_poly.pdbx_strand_id
1 'polypeptide(L)'
;MTTLTLNRNDVYTGNLVLVNERYPLVSQRKVKLIPANVNHSSIFMEPDAVTALSNILSNINCTDEIVPVSGYRSKEEQEQIYVDSLKENGQEYTEKYVALPQCSEHQTGYAVDLSFKKGVIDFICPDFPYDGICEMFRKTAPKYGFVERYQSGKEDITGIAHEPWHFRFVGYPHSEIIINRGLSLEEYIDFIRQYPYGGKPLEIIGGKATIHVFYAPIQLCDQILLNMPEHCFYQVSGNNVDGFIITIWRNE
;
A
#
# COMPACT_ATOMS: atom_id res chain seq x y z
N MET A 1 -20.24 20.94 10.88
CA MET A 1 -18.91 20.47 10.44
C MET A 1 -18.13 20.08 11.69
N THR A 2 -17.33 19.02 11.63
CA THR A 2 -16.47 18.61 12.75
C THR A 2 -15.03 18.99 12.43
N THR A 3 -14.34 19.63 13.37
CA THR A 3 -12.92 19.93 13.22
C THR A 3 -12.09 18.71 13.58
N LEU A 4 -11.30 18.22 12.63
CA LEU A 4 -10.29 17.20 12.83
C LEU A 4 -8.94 17.89 13.05
N THR A 5 -8.28 17.57 14.17
CA THR A 5 -6.93 18.06 14.48
C THR A 5 -5.92 16.96 14.17
N LEU A 6 -5.01 17.25 13.24
CA LEU A 6 -3.87 16.39 12.89
C LEU A 6 -2.59 17.04 13.41
N ASN A 7 -1.65 16.23 13.88
CA ASN A 7 -0.31 16.71 14.22
C ASN A 7 0.61 16.54 13.02
N ARG A 8 1.66 17.35 12.95
CA ARG A 8 2.67 17.24 11.88
C ARG A 8 3.24 15.83 11.72
N ASN A 9 3.46 15.09 12.82
CA ASN A 9 4.00 13.74 12.79
C ASN A 9 3.02 12.68 12.26
N ASP A 10 1.72 12.99 12.17
CA ASP A 10 0.74 12.06 11.58
C ASP A 10 0.97 11.88 10.06
N VAL A 11 1.78 12.74 9.43
CA VAL A 11 2.20 12.64 8.01
C VAL A 11 2.91 11.31 7.69
N TYR A 12 3.50 10.67 8.71
CA TYR A 12 4.24 9.41 8.58
C TYR A 12 3.36 8.17 8.88
N THR A 13 2.04 8.32 8.92
CA THR A 13 1.10 7.22 9.24
C THR A 13 -0.06 7.16 8.26
N GLY A 14 -0.60 5.95 8.07
CA GLY A 14 -1.75 5.69 7.21
C GLY A 14 -1.42 4.81 6.01
N ASN A 15 -2.45 4.40 5.26
CA ASN A 15 -2.36 3.43 4.16
C ASN A 15 -1.69 3.99 2.89
N LEU A 16 -1.54 5.31 2.76
CA LEU A 16 -0.92 5.98 1.60
C LEU A 16 0.49 6.49 1.87
N VAL A 17 1.16 6.01 2.92
CA VAL A 17 2.58 6.32 3.16
C VAL A 17 3.43 5.81 2.01
N LEU A 18 4.19 6.72 1.37
CA LEU A 18 5.19 6.36 0.37
C LEU A 18 6.48 5.96 1.07
N VAL A 19 6.81 4.67 1.04
CA VAL A 19 8.05 4.14 1.61
C VAL A 19 8.91 3.60 0.48
N ASN A 20 10.10 4.18 0.32
CA ASN A 20 11.13 3.77 -0.62
C ASN A 20 12.49 4.33 -0.13
N GLU A 21 13.56 4.18 -0.93
CA GLU A 21 14.91 4.65 -0.55
C GLU A 21 14.94 6.16 -0.25
N ARG A 22 14.16 6.96 -0.98
CA ARG A 22 14.11 8.42 -0.79
C ARG A 22 13.29 8.82 0.44
N TYR A 23 12.26 8.05 0.76
CA TYR A 23 11.35 8.29 1.87
C TYR A 23 11.32 7.09 2.83
N PRO A 24 12.33 6.94 3.69
CA PRO A 24 12.34 5.88 4.68
C PRO A 24 11.14 5.96 5.64
N LEU A 25 10.79 4.84 6.24
CA LEU A 25 9.79 4.76 7.28
C LEU A 25 10.28 5.48 8.54
N VAL A 26 9.66 6.62 8.84
CA VAL A 26 9.99 7.46 10.01
C VAL A 26 9.23 7.02 11.25
N SER A 27 7.95 6.66 11.10
CA SER A 27 7.09 6.30 12.22
C SER A 27 7.14 4.80 12.51
N GLN A 28 7.43 4.45 13.76
CA GLN A 28 7.24 3.11 14.31
C GLN A 28 5.94 3.00 15.12
N ARG A 29 4.93 3.83 14.83
CA ARG A 29 3.65 3.76 15.54
C ARG A 29 3.17 2.31 15.46
N LYS A 30 2.88 1.70 16.63
CA LYS A 30 2.47 0.30 16.71
C LYS A 30 1.25 0.07 15.83
N VAL A 31 1.47 -0.53 14.66
CA VAL A 31 0.40 -0.99 13.78
C VAL A 31 -0.21 -2.19 14.46
N LYS A 32 -1.55 -2.21 14.60
CA LYS A 32 -2.24 -3.42 15.00
C LYS A 32 -2.09 -4.40 13.85
N LEU A 33 -1.54 -5.58 14.13
CA LEU A 33 -1.33 -6.60 13.12
C LEU A 33 -2.16 -7.84 13.47
N ILE A 34 -2.72 -8.48 12.44
CA ILE A 34 -3.43 -9.74 12.55
C ILE A 34 -2.92 -10.71 11.48
N PRO A 35 -3.08 -12.03 11.66
CA PRO A 35 -2.68 -12.99 10.64
C PRO A 35 -3.40 -12.75 9.30
N ALA A 36 -2.66 -12.86 8.20
CA ALA A 36 -3.15 -12.65 6.84
C ALA A 36 -4.12 -13.74 6.38
N ASN A 37 -3.97 -14.97 6.91
CA ASN A 37 -4.85 -16.10 6.65
C ASN A 37 -4.82 -17.06 7.86
N VAL A 38 -5.94 -17.72 8.17
CA VAL A 38 -6.03 -18.75 9.22
C VAL A 38 -5.04 -19.90 9.03
N ASN A 39 -4.73 -20.26 7.78
CA ASN A 39 -3.78 -21.30 7.42
C ASN A 39 -2.32 -20.82 7.43
N HIS A 40 -2.09 -19.51 7.50
CA HIS A 40 -0.77 -18.88 7.51
C HIS A 40 -0.66 -17.92 8.71
N SER A 41 -0.82 -18.48 9.91
CA SER A 41 -0.95 -17.70 11.15
C SER A 41 0.31 -16.92 11.57
N SER A 42 1.45 -17.20 10.94
CA SER A 42 2.73 -16.51 11.16
C SER A 42 2.95 -15.29 10.25
N ILE A 43 2.11 -15.10 9.23
CA ILE A 43 2.21 -13.94 8.33
C ILE A 43 1.21 -12.90 8.78
N PHE A 44 1.68 -11.72 9.14
CA PHE A 44 0.86 -10.68 9.74
C PHE A 44 0.65 -9.50 8.78
N MET A 45 -0.49 -8.84 8.82
CA MET A 45 -0.74 -7.59 8.07
C MET A 45 -1.68 -6.69 8.87
N GLU A 46 -1.85 -5.46 8.37
CA GLU A 46 -2.84 -4.54 8.89
C GLU A 46 -4.29 -5.08 8.66
N PRO A 47 -5.21 -4.95 9.64
CA PRO A 47 -6.55 -5.53 9.59
C PRO A 47 -7.42 -5.22 8.36
N ASP A 48 -7.41 -3.98 7.88
CA ASP A 48 -8.20 -3.60 6.70
C ASP A 48 -7.59 -4.24 5.45
N ALA A 49 -6.25 -4.32 5.38
CA ALA A 49 -5.54 -5.04 4.32
C ALA A 49 -5.84 -6.55 4.33
N VAL A 50 -5.90 -7.19 5.51
CA VAL A 50 -6.30 -8.61 5.64
C VAL A 50 -7.74 -8.84 5.18
N THR A 51 -8.64 -7.94 5.57
CA THR A 51 -10.06 -8.01 5.18
C THR A 51 -10.20 -7.88 3.66
N ALA A 52 -9.50 -6.90 3.07
CA ALA A 52 -9.44 -6.72 1.63
C ALA A 52 -8.88 -7.95 0.91
N LEU A 53 -7.76 -8.49 1.38
CA LEU A 53 -7.13 -9.68 0.79
C LEU A 53 -8.08 -10.89 0.83
N SER A 54 -8.69 -11.16 1.98
CA SER A 54 -9.65 -12.25 2.17
C SER A 54 -10.87 -12.13 1.25
N ASN A 55 -11.36 -10.90 1.06
CA ASN A 55 -12.48 -10.63 0.16
C ASN A 55 -12.11 -10.85 -1.31
N ILE A 56 -10.90 -10.49 -1.75
CA ILE A 56 -10.44 -10.78 -3.12
C ILE A 56 -10.39 -12.30 -3.33
N LEU A 57 -9.68 -13.02 -2.45
CA LEU A 57 -9.49 -14.47 -2.56
C LEU A 57 -10.82 -15.22 -2.57
N SER A 58 -11.77 -14.79 -1.73
CA SER A 58 -13.11 -15.36 -1.69
C SER A 58 -13.92 -15.03 -2.94
N ASN A 59 -13.85 -13.79 -3.44
CA ASN A 59 -14.59 -13.36 -4.63
C ASN A 59 -14.17 -14.13 -5.90
N ILE A 60 -12.87 -14.43 -6.04
CA ILE A 60 -12.36 -15.21 -7.17
C ILE A 60 -12.27 -16.72 -6.89
N ASN A 61 -12.79 -17.18 -5.74
CA ASN A 61 -12.82 -18.59 -5.31
C ASN A 61 -11.44 -19.28 -5.31
N CYS A 62 -10.39 -18.61 -4.83
CA CYS A 62 -9.01 -19.12 -4.91
C CYS A 62 -8.27 -19.18 -3.56
N THR A 63 -9.00 -19.21 -2.45
CA THR A 63 -8.46 -19.14 -1.08
C THR A 63 -7.32 -20.13 -0.81
N ASP A 64 -7.32 -21.29 -1.47
CA ASP A 64 -6.31 -22.33 -1.31
C ASP A 64 -5.26 -22.39 -2.45
N GLU A 65 -5.37 -21.54 -3.47
CA GLU A 65 -4.49 -21.52 -4.65
C GLU A 65 -3.49 -20.36 -4.64
N ILE A 66 -3.85 -19.24 -4.01
CA ILE A 66 -2.94 -18.10 -3.79
C ILE A 66 -2.61 -18.04 -2.31
N VAL A 67 -1.33 -18.11 -1.98
CA VAL A 67 -0.85 -18.13 -0.60
C VAL A 67 0.02 -16.90 -0.30
N PRO A 68 -0.12 -16.30 0.90
CA PRO A 68 0.82 -15.29 1.35
C PRO A 68 2.18 -15.94 1.65
N VAL A 69 3.25 -15.27 1.21
CA VAL A 69 4.65 -15.68 1.42
C VAL A 69 5.29 -14.81 2.49
N SER A 70 5.07 -13.51 2.39
CA SER A 70 5.63 -12.50 3.30
C SER A 70 4.64 -11.36 3.50
N GLY A 71 4.46 -10.92 4.74
CA GLY A 71 3.57 -9.82 5.11
C GLY A 71 4.37 -8.75 5.86
N TYR A 72 3.96 -8.40 7.06
CA TYR A 72 4.74 -7.54 7.95
C TYR A 72 6.13 -8.15 8.21
N ARG A 73 7.15 -7.31 8.08
CA ARG A 73 8.53 -7.60 8.47
C ARG A 73 9.00 -6.56 9.47
N SER A 74 9.65 -6.98 10.55
CA SER A 74 10.35 -6.06 11.45
C SER A 74 11.56 -5.43 10.76
N LYS A 75 12.16 -4.41 11.39
CA LYS A 75 13.41 -3.84 10.89
C LYS A 75 14.52 -4.88 10.92
N GLU A 76 14.60 -5.67 11.98
CA GLU A 76 15.62 -6.69 12.19
C GLU A 76 15.50 -7.82 11.16
N GLU A 77 14.27 -8.24 10.84
CA GLU A 77 14.02 -9.21 9.77
C GLU A 77 14.45 -8.66 8.41
N GLN A 78 14.14 -7.40 8.11
CA GLN A 78 14.55 -6.75 6.86
C GLN A 78 16.09 -6.65 6.76
N GLU A 79 16.77 -6.30 7.85
CA GLU A 79 18.24 -6.27 7.93
C GLU A 79 18.85 -7.65 7.64
N GLN A 80 18.29 -8.70 8.23
CA GLN A 80 18.76 -10.06 8.03
C GLN A 80 18.57 -10.51 6.57
N ILE A 81 17.38 -10.28 5.99
CA ILE A 81 17.10 -10.62 4.58
C ILE A 81 18.05 -9.89 3.62
N TYR A 82 18.32 -8.61 3.88
CA TYR A 82 19.25 -7.83 3.06
C TYR A 82 20.67 -8.39 3.14
N VAL A 83 21.17 -8.68 4.35
CA VAL A 83 22.51 -9.23 4.58
C VAL A 83 22.66 -10.63 3.99
N ASP A 84 21.65 -11.47 4.08
CA ASP A 84 21.71 -12.83 3.54
C ASP A 84 21.63 -12.81 2.02
N SER A 85 20.76 -11.98 1.42
CA SER A 85 20.73 -11.79 -0.02
C SER A 85 22.06 -11.27 -0.57
N LEU A 86 22.74 -10.34 0.14
CA LEU A 86 24.08 -9.89 -0.27
C LEU A 86 25.10 -11.03 -0.34
N LYS A 87 25.04 -11.98 0.60
CA LYS A 87 25.96 -13.12 0.65
C LYS A 87 25.63 -14.17 -0.41
N GLU A 88 24.34 -14.44 -0.61
CA GLU A 88 23.85 -15.55 -1.43
C GLU A 88 23.69 -15.16 -2.90
N ASN A 89 23.20 -13.95 -3.17
CA ASN A 89 22.83 -13.48 -4.51
C ASN A 89 23.73 -12.35 -5.04
N GLY A 90 24.47 -11.68 -4.15
CA GLY A 90 25.40 -10.60 -4.50
C GLY A 90 24.74 -9.23 -4.61
N GLN A 91 25.58 -8.18 -4.59
CA GLN A 91 25.17 -6.79 -4.45
C GLN A 91 24.15 -6.33 -5.51
N GLU A 92 24.43 -6.57 -6.79
CA GLU A 92 23.57 -6.11 -7.89
C GLU A 92 22.15 -6.71 -7.81
N TYR A 93 22.03 -7.96 -7.37
CA TYR A 93 20.73 -8.61 -7.19
C TYR A 93 20.00 -8.03 -5.99
N THR A 94 20.70 -7.91 -4.86
CA THR A 94 20.09 -7.40 -3.61
C THR A 94 19.58 -5.98 -3.77
N GLU A 95 20.36 -5.09 -4.39
CA GLU A 95 19.96 -3.69 -4.60
C GLU A 95 18.73 -3.56 -5.52
N LYS A 96 18.48 -4.55 -6.39
CA LYS A 96 17.32 -4.54 -7.31
C LYS A 96 16.03 -5.08 -6.68
N TYR A 97 16.11 -6.07 -5.81
CA TYR A 97 14.95 -6.85 -5.32
C TYR A 97 14.73 -6.79 -3.80
N VAL A 98 15.67 -6.23 -3.04
CA VAL A 98 15.56 -6.17 -1.58
C VAL A 98 15.72 -4.73 -1.13
N ALA A 99 14.61 -4.12 -0.75
CA ALA A 99 14.63 -2.78 -0.18
C ALA A 99 15.56 -2.70 1.04
N LEU A 100 16.25 -1.56 1.18
CA LEU A 100 17.06 -1.27 2.36
C LEU A 100 16.21 -1.35 3.64
N PRO A 101 16.83 -1.69 4.79
CA PRO A 101 16.18 -1.56 6.09
C PRO A 101 15.59 -0.16 6.28
N GLN A 102 14.37 -0.11 6.84
CA GLN A 102 13.52 1.09 6.96
C GLN A 102 12.98 1.63 5.64
N CYS A 103 13.36 1.10 4.48
CA CYS A 103 12.85 1.49 3.17
C CYS A 103 11.92 0.41 2.56
N SER A 104 11.58 -0.63 3.33
CA SER A 104 10.70 -1.72 2.91
C SER A 104 9.25 -1.45 3.30
N GLU A 105 8.33 -1.57 2.34
CA GLU A 105 6.90 -1.43 2.59
C GLU A 105 6.36 -2.52 3.53
N HIS A 106 7.01 -3.68 3.63
CA HIS A 106 6.61 -4.73 4.58
C HIS A 106 6.64 -4.24 6.03
N GLN A 107 7.52 -3.28 6.35
CA GLN A 107 7.58 -2.69 7.69
C GLN A 107 6.35 -1.85 8.03
N THR A 108 5.50 -1.52 7.05
CA THR A 108 4.23 -0.81 7.26
C THR A 108 3.08 -1.75 7.62
N GLY A 109 3.18 -3.04 7.28
CA GLY A 109 2.07 -4.00 7.37
C GLY A 109 1.03 -3.90 6.25
N TYR A 110 1.22 -3.00 5.27
CA TYR A 110 0.33 -2.83 4.12
C TYR A 110 0.80 -3.56 2.86
N ALA A 111 2.00 -4.17 2.86
CA ALA A 111 2.52 -4.96 1.75
C ALA A 111 2.38 -6.46 2.00
N VAL A 112 2.19 -7.23 0.93
CA VAL A 112 2.19 -8.69 0.94
C VAL A 112 2.81 -9.24 -0.34
N ASP A 113 3.68 -10.23 -0.18
CA ASP A 113 4.15 -11.08 -1.27
C ASP A 113 3.24 -12.28 -1.39
N LEU A 114 2.73 -12.53 -2.59
CA LEU A 114 1.83 -13.64 -2.90
C LEU A 114 2.50 -14.62 -3.86
N SER A 115 2.16 -15.90 -3.72
CA SER A 115 2.57 -16.95 -4.67
C SER A 115 1.37 -17.76 -5.09
N PHE A 116 1.38 -18.23 -6.33
CA PHE A 116 0.62 -19.42 -6.69
C PHE A 116 1.13 -20.60 -5.86
N LYS A 117 0.22 -21.39 -5.30
CA LYS A 117 0.56 -22.51 -4.42
C LYS A 117 1.21 -23.63 -5.21
N LYS A 118 2.45 -23.93 -4.85
CA LYS A 118 3.24 -25.05 -5.39
C LYS A 118 4.10 -25.68 -4.31
N GLY A 119 4.76 -26.80 -4.62
CA GLY A 119 5.50 -27.57 -3.62
C GLY A 119 6.66 -26.82 -2.97
N VAL A 120 7.42 -26.04 -3.74
CA VAL A 120 8.51 -25.18 -3.25
C VAL A 120 8.28 -23.76 -3.76
N ILE A 121 8.26 -22.81 -2.84
CA ILE A 121 8.07 -21.38 -3.12
C ILE A 121 9.38 -20.66 -2.82
N ASP A 122 9.86 -19.89 -3.78
CA ASP A 122 10.98 -18.97 -3.57
C ASP A 122 10.51 -17.83 -2.66
N PHE A 123 11.27 -17.55 -1.61
CA PHE A 123 10.89 -16.53 -0.63
C PHE A 123 11.16 -15.09 -1.11
N ILE A 124 12.18 -14.88 -1.95
CA ILE A 124 12.56 -13.55 -2.44
C ILE A 124 11.76 -13.20 -3.70
N CYS A 125 11.61 -14.16 -4.62
CA CYS A 125 10.91 -13.98 -5.89
C CYS A 125 9.83 -15.06 -6.09
N PRO A 126 8.75 -15.03 -5.27
CA PRO A 126 7.67 -15.99 -5.41
C PRO A 126 6.97 -15.90 -6.76
N ASP A 127 6.39 -17.01 -7.18
CA ASP A 127 5.84 -17.16 -8.52
C ASP A 127 4.38 -16.68 -8.56
N PHE A 128 4.14 -15.56 -9.25
CA PHE A 128 2.83 -14.94 -9.37
C PHE A 128 2.55 -14.47 -10.82
N PRO A 129 2.23 -15.41 -11.73
CA PRO A 129 2.22 -15.15 -13.17
C PRO A 129 1.11 -14.16 -13.62
N TYR A 130 1.25 -13.68 -14.87
CA TYR A 130 0.25 -12.87 -15.59
C TYR A 130 -0.76 -13.74 -16.36
N ASP A 131 -1.13 -14.88 -15.78
CA ASP A 131 -2.15 -15.77 -16.30
C ASP A 131 -3.01 -16.37 -15.19
N GLY A 132 -4.04 -17.11 -15.61
CA GLY A 132 -4.90 -17.90 -14.71
C GLY A 132 -5.45 -17.09 -13.54
N ILE A 133 -5.39 -17.69 -12.36
CA ILE A 133 -5.98 -17.14 -11.14
C ILE A 133 -5.18 -15.95 -10.57
N CYS A 134 -3.87 -15.92 -10.78
CA CYS A 134 -3.01 -14.80 -10.40
C CYS A 134 -3.37 -13.53 -11.19
N GLU A 135 -3.64 -13.67 -12.48
CA GLU A 135 -4.13 -12.55 -13.29
C GLU A 135 -5.54 -12.11 -12.91
N MET A 136 -6.41 -13.05 -12.55
CA MET A 136 -7.73 -12.72 -12.01
C MET A 136 -7.62 -11.94 -10.68
N PHE A 137 -6.71 -12.35 -9.79
CA PHE A 137 -6.40 -11.61 -8.57
C PHE A 137 -5.94 -10.20 -8.89
N ARG A 138 -4.93 -10.04 -9.77
CA ARG A 138 -4.38 -8.75 -10.17
C ARG A 138 -5.43 -7.79 -10.73
N LYS A 139 -6.36 -8.29 -11.55
CA LYS A 139 -7.47 -7.49 -12.09
C LYS A 139 -8.53 -7.13 -11.05
N THR A 140 -8.67 -7.93 -10.00
CA THR A 140 -9.68 -7.74 -8.95
C THR A 140 -9.17 -6.89 -7.79
N ALA A 141 -7.88 -7.00 -7.46
CA ALA A 141 -7.19 -6.32 -6.38
C ALA A 141 -7.49 -4.81 -6.26
N PRO A 142 -7.56 -4.03 -7.36
CA PRO A 142 -7.77 -2.59 -7.27
C PRO A 142 -9.14 -2.21 -6.70
N LYS A 143 -10.16 -3.06 -6.90
CA LYS A 143 -11.51 -2.85 -6.34
C LYS A 143 -11.55 -2.96 -4.82
N TYR A 144 -10.54 -3.61 -4.24
CA TYR A 144 -10.44 -3.88 -2.81
C TYR A 144 -9.32 -3.09 -2.12
N GLY A 145 -8.59 -2.24 -2.84
CA GLY A 145 -7.56 -1.40 -2.24
C GLY A 145 -6.12 -1.82 -2.48
N PHE A 146 -5.86 -2.88 -3.26
CA PHE A 146 -4.51 -3.36 -3.56
C PHE A 146 -4.04 -2.94 -4.95
N VAL A 147 -2.73 -2.70 -5.08
CA VAL A 147 -2.04 -2.46 -6.35
C VAL A 147 -0.82 -3.37 -6.44
N GLU A 148 -0.48 -3.84 -7.65
CA GLU A 148 0.86 -4.37 -7.92
C GLU A 148 1.85 -3.21 -7.81
N ARG A 149 2.78 -3.28 -6.85
CA ARG A 149 3.56 -2.12 -6.44
C ARG A 149 4.68 -1.74 -7.40
N TYR A 150 5.38 -2.76 -7.89
CA TYR A 150 6.57 -2.62 -8.73
C TYR A 150 6.28 -3.19 -10.10
N GLN A 151 5.64 -2.36 -10.93
CA GLN A 151 5.27 -2.71 -12.30
C GLN A 151 6.47 -2.59 -13.24
N SER A 152 6.48 -3.41 -14.29
CA SER A 152 7.47 -3.27 -15.36
C SER A 152 7.36 -1.90 -16.04
N GLY A 153 8.51 -1.27 -16.31
CA GLY A 153 8.61 0.06 -16.92
C GLY A 153 8.53 1.23 -15.94
N LYS A 154 8.51 0.96 -14.63
CA LYS A 154 8.49 1.98 -13.55
C LYS A 154 9.74 1.90 -12.66
N GLU A 155 10.72 1.07 -13.00
CA GLU A 155 11.91 0.78 -12.20
C GLU A 155 12.74 2.06 -11.92
N ASP A 156 12.85 2.96 -12.90
CA ASP A 156 13.55 4.25 -12.74
C ASP A 156 12.86 5.19 -11.74
N ILE A 157 11.58 4.96 -11.44
CA ILE A 157 10.76 5.76 -10.53
C ILE A 157 10.72 5.10 -9.14
N THR A 158 10.51 3.80 -9.10
CA THR A 158 10.36 3.04 -7.84
C THR A 158 11.70 2.71 -7.19
N GLY A 159 12.78 2.63 -7.99
CA GLY A 159 14.10 2.15 -7.55
C GLY A 159 14.16 0.63 -7.31
N ILE A 160 13.10 -0.10 -7.65
CA ILE A 160 12.98 -1.55 -7.44
C ILE A 160 12.60 -2.19 -8.77
N ALA A 161 13.18 -3.36 -9.05
CA ALA A 161 12.90 -4.14 -10.25
C ALA A 161 11.42 -4.57 -10.32
N HIS A 162 11.01 -5.09 -11.47
CA HIS A 162 9.67 -5.63 -11.66
C HIS A 162 9.41 -6.83 -10.71
N GLU A 163 8.36 -6.74 -9.88
CA GLU A 163 7.97 -7.77 -8.91
C GLU A 163 6.47 -8.11 -9.05
N PRO A 164 6.12 -9.13 -9.88
CA PRO A 164 4.73 -9.54 -10.11
C PRO A 164 3.96 -10.00 -8.86
N TRP A 165 4.69 -10.36 -7.79
CA TRP A 165 4.18 -10.95 -6.56
C TRP A 165 3.90 -9.93 -5.44
N HIS A 166 4.49 -8.73 -5.52
CA HIS A 166 4.42 -7.74 -4.43
C HIS A 166 3.20 -6.84 -4.59
N PHE A 167 2.25 -6.97 -3.66
CA PHE A 167 1.02 -6.17 -3.63
C PHE A 167 1.00 -5.22 -2.44
N ARG A 168 0.65 -3.96 -2.71
CA ARG A 168 0.56 -2.88 -1.71
C ARG A 168 -0.89 -2.46 -1.51
N PHE A 169 -1.35 -2.49 -0.26
CA PHE A 169 -2.62 -1.93 0.15
C PHE A 169 -2.51 -0.40 0.28
N VAL A 170 -3.32 0.30 -0.50
CA VAL A 170 -3.46 1.77 -0.53
C VAL A 170 -4.90 2.20 -0.24
N GLY A 171 -5.83 1.26 -0.16
CA GLY A 171 -7.26 1.50 0.05
C GLY A 171 -8.00 1.94 -1.22
N TYR A 172 -9.29 1.62 -1.28
CA TYR A 172 -10.20 2.13 -2.30
C TYR A 172 -10.60 3.58 -1.95
N PRO A 173 -10.72 4.52 -2.91
CA PRO A 173 -10.62 4.35 -4.36
C PRO A 173 -9.19 4.56 -4.93
N HIS A 174 -8.19 4.76 -4.07
CA HIS A 174 -6.82 5.10 -4.49
C HIS A 174 -6.21 4.07 -5.42
N SER A 175 -6.38 2.78 -5.10
CA SER A 175 -5.93 1.67 -5.93
C SER A 175 -6.52 1.69 -7.35
N GLU A 176 -7.81 2.00 -7.50
CA GLU A 176 -8.41 2.12 -8.84
C GLU A 176 -7.88 3.33 -9.60
N ILE A 177 -7.66 4.46 -8.92
CA ILE A 177 -7.09 5.66 -9.55
C ILE A 177 -5.69 5.35 -10.07
N ILE A 178 -4.86 4.70 -9.24
CA ILE A 178 -3.49 4.30 -9.57
C ILE A 178 -3.49 3.42 -10.83
N ILE A 179 -4.31 2.36 -10.83
CA ILE A 179 -4.32 1.37 -11.92
C ILE A 179 -4.94 1.92 -13.20
N ASN A 180 -6.07 2.62 -13.12
CA ASN A 180 -6.73 3.18 -14.30
C ASN A 180 -5.89 4.26 -15.00
N ARG A 181 -4.96 4.89 -14.27
CA ARG A 181 -4.05 5.90 -14.81
C ARG A 181 -2.65 5.37 -15.12
N GLY A 182 -2.35 4.10 -14.80
CA GLY A 182 -1.01 3.53 -14.99
C GLY A 182 0.07 4.23 -14.17
N LEU A 183 -0.27 4.62 -12.94
CA LEU A 183 0.65 5.30 -12.01
C LEU A 183 1.36 4.28 -11.11
N SER A 184 2.59 4.60 -10.70
CA SER A 184 3.17 4.06 -9.47
C SER A 184 2.64 4.81 -8.25
N LEU A 185 2.95 4.34 -7.03
CA LEU A 185 2.57 5.08 -5.82
C LEU A 185 3.27 6.45 -5.76
N GLU A 186 4.53 6.55 -6.19
CA GLU A 186 5.27 7.81 -6.32
C GLU A 186 4.51 8.81 -7.19
N GLU A 187 4.13 8.40 -8.41
CA GLU A 187 3.41 9.26 -9.35
C GLU A 187 2.01 9.62 -8.85
N TYR A 188 1.37 8.73 -8.08
CA TYR A 188 0.09 9.03 -7.44
C TYR A 188 0.20 10.11 -6.36
N ILE A 189 1.27 10.07 -5.56
CA ILE A 189 1.54 11.14 -4.58
C ILE A 189 1.76 12.48 -5.31
N ASP A 190 2.44 12.49 -6.45
CA ASP A 190 2.59 13.69 -7.28
C ASP A 190 1.26 14.16 -7.90
N PHE A 191 0.48 13.23 -8.42
CA PHE A 191 -0.82 13.49 -9.03
C PHE A 191 -1.81 14.12 -8.05
N ILE A 192 -1.92 13.57 -6.83
CA ILE A 192 -2.99 13.99 -5.90
C ILE A 192 -2.79 15.41 -5.34
N ARG A 193 -1.55 15.94 -5.38
CA ARG A 193 -1.27 17.34 -4.98
C ARG A 193 -2.02 18.38 -5.81
N GLN A 194 -2.50 18.01 -7.00
CA GLN A 194 -3.29 18.88 -7.87
C GLN A 194 -4.70 19.19 -7.31
N TYR A 195 -5.14 18.49 -6.25
CA TYR A 195 -6.47 18.60 -5.67
C TYR A 195 -6.41 19.11 -4.23
N PRO A 196 -6.07 20.39 -4.01
CA PRO A 196 -5.88 20.93 -2.67
C PRO A 196 -7.18 20.90 -1.85
N TYR A 197 -7.05 20.62 -0.56
CA TYR A 197 -8.16 20.66 0.40
C TYR A 197 -8.75 22.07 0.48
N GLY A 198 -10.08 22.16 0.39
CA GLY A 198 -10.81 23.43 0.24
C GLY A 198 -10.97 23.90 -1.22
N GLY A 199 -10.33 23.23 -2.18
CA GLY A 199 -10.49 23.44 -3.61
C GLY A 199 -11.50 22.49 -4.27
N LYS A 200 -11.37 22.30 -5.60
CA LYS A 200 -12.14 21.30 -6.34
C LYS A 200 -11.57 19.89 -6.04
N PRO A 201 -12.38 18.93 -5.57
CA PRO A 201 -11.90 17.56 -5.32
C PRO A 201 -11.52 16.83 -6.59
N LEU A 202 -10.69 15.80 -6.43
CA LEU A 202 -10.76 14.66 -7.33
C LEU A 202 -12.04 13.89 -6.99
N GLU A 203 -12.97 13.86 -7.94
CA GLU A 203 -14.27 13.20 -7.77
C GLU A 203 -14.26 11.83 -8.44
N ILE A 204 -14.71 10.81 -7.71
CA ILE A 204 -14.83 9.43 -8.15
C ILE A 204 -16.26 8.97 -7.88
N ILE A 205 -16.90 8.39 -8.89
CA ILE A 205 -18.25 7.82 -8.78
C ILE A 205 -18.12 6.32 -8.50
N GLY A 206 -18.36 5.94 -7.24
CA GLY A 206 -18.29 4.55 -6.76
C GLY A 206 -19.69 3.97 -6.56
N GLY A 207 -20.25 3.38 -7.62
CA GLY A 207 -21.61 2.80 -7.54
C GLY A 207 -22.67 3.87 -7.25
N LYS A 208 -23.20 3.89 -6.01
CA LYS A 208 -24.20 4.87 -5.54
C LYS A 208 -23.60 5.99 -4.67
N ALA A 209 -22.29 5.96 -4.40
CA ALA A 209 -21.63 6.95 -3.57
C ALA A 209 -20.67 7.79 -4.42
N THR A 210 -20.59 9.07 -4.07
CA THR A 210 -19.61 9.99 -4.64
C THR A 210 -18.46 10.14 -3.65
N ILE A 211 -17.24 9.88 -4.11
CA ILE A 211 -16.03 9.95 -3.29
C ILE A 211 -15.22 11.17 -3.71
N HIS A 212 -14.84 11.97 -2.72
CA HIS A 212 -13.98 13.14 -2.91
C HIS A 212 -12.63 12.89 -2.27
N VAL A 213 -11.57 13.07 -3.05
CA VAL A 213 -10.18 13.01 -2.56
C VAL A 213 -9.54 14.39 -2.66
N PHE A 214 -8.83 14.76 -1.61
CA PHE A 214 -8.09 16.01 -1.49
C PHE A 214 -6.68 15.77 -0.94
N TYR A 215 -5.80 16.73 -1.17
CA TYR A 215 -4.48 16.83 -0.58
C TYR A 215 -4.37 18.07 0.33
N ALA A 216 -3.84 17.91 1.53
CA ALA A 216 -3.52 19.01 2.44
C ALA A 216 -2.03 18.99 2.80
N PRO A 217 -1.24 20.01 2.44
CA PRO A 217 0.18 20.06 2.79
C PRO A 217 0.37 20.27 4.30
N ILE A 218 1.49 19.77 4.84
CA ILE A 218 1.91 20.15 6.19
C ILE A 218 2.15 21.66 6.27
N GLN A 219 1.73 22.27 7.37
CA GLN A 219 1.96 23.68 7.64
C GLN A 219 3.12 23.85 8.63
N LEU A 220 3.62 25.09 8.78
CA LEU A 220 4.66 25.42 9.77
C LEU A 220 4.16 25.27 11.22
N CYS A 221 2.85 25.30 11.42
CA CYS A 221 2.23 25.06 12.73
C CYS A 221 2.20 23.56 13.06
N ASP A 222 2.31 23.23 14.35
CA ASP A 222 2.36 21.84 14.81
C ASP A 222 1.05 21.06 14.59
N GLN A 223 -0.06 21.79 14.48
CA GLN A 223 -1.39 21.25 14.27
C GLN A 223 -2.00 21.76 12.97
N ILE A 224 -2.69 20.86 12.28
CA ILE A 224 -3.45 21.13 11.07
C ILE A 224 -4.92 20.87 11.39
N LEU A 225 -5.76 21.87 11.15
CA LEU A 225 -7.19 21.82 11.42
C LEU A 225 -7.94 21.64 10.11
N LEU A 226 -8.66 20.52 9.97
CA LEU A 226 -9.48 20.22 8.80
C LEU A 226 -10.96 20.27 9.18
N ASN A 227 -11.75 21.00 8.39
CA ASN A 227 -13.20 21.13 8.60
C ASN A 227 -13.96 20.04 7.84
N MET A 228 -14.25 18.95 8.53
CA MET A 228 -14.87 17.79 7.90
C MET A 228 -16.40 17.95 7.81
N PRO A 229 -17.03 17.50 6.71
CA PRO A 229 -18.47 17.48 6.60
C PRO A 229 -19.07 16.56 7.68
N GLU A 230 -20.23 16.96 8.21
CA GLU A 230 -20.99 16.11 9.14
C GLU A 230 -21.63 14.94 8.39
N HIS A 231 -21.88 13.84 9.12
CA HIS A 231 -22.60 12.66 8.62
C HIS A 231 -21.97 11.98 7.39
N CYS A 232 -20.69 12.22 7.11
CA CYS A 232 -19.93 11.55 6.05
C CYS A 232 -18.86 10.65 6.67
N PHE A 233 -18.59 9.52 6.02
CA PHE A 233 -17.39 8.74 6.32
C PHE A 233 -16.19 9.42 5.69
N TYR A 234 -15.07 9.43 6.40
CA TYR A 234 -13.81 9.93 5.88
C TYR A 234 -12.63 9.11 6.39
N GLN A 235 -11.55 9.18 5.63
CA GLN A 235 -10.24 8.63 5.97
C GLN A 235 -9.19 9.71 5.73
N VAL A 236 -8.14 9.71 6.55
CA VAL A 236 -6.98 10.57 6.38
C VAL A 236 -5.74 9.71 6.48
N SER A 237 -4.85 9.83 5.50
CA SER A 237 -3.53 9.23 5.52
C SER A 237 -2.49 10.32 5.34
N GLY A 238 -1.40 10.25 6.09
CA GLY A 238 -0.17 10.90 5.68
C GLY A 238 0.39 10.23 4.41
N ASN A 239 1.19 10.97 3.65
CA ASN A 239 1.88 10.45 2.46
C ASN A 239 3.36 10.08 2.72
N ASN A 240 3.86 10.23 3.95
CA ASN A 240 5.27 10.07 4.34
C ASN A 240 6.25 11.09 3.72
N VAL A 241 5.73 12.12 3.05
CA VAL A 241 6.54 13.11 2.31
C VAL A 241 6.31 14.52 2.86
N ASP A 242 5.10 15.04 2.70
CA ASP A 242 4.83 16.47 2.84
C ASP A 242 3.37 16.82 3.15
N GLY A 243 2.47 15.85 3.32
CA GLY A 243 1.07 16.17 3.54
C GLY A 243 0.16 14.98 3.78
N PHE A 244 -1.12 15.30 3.82
CA PHE A 244 -2.21 14.39 4.09
C PHE A 244 -3.07 14.23 2.85
N ILE A 245 -3.57 13.02 2.64
CA ILE A 245 -4.57 12.68 1.64
C ILE A 245 -5.87 12.42 2.41
N ILE A 246 -6.91 13.15 2.05
CA ILE A 246 -8.22 13.13 2.70
C ILE A 246 -9.21 12.53 1.72
N THR A 247 -9.87 11.46 2.14
CA THR A 247 -10.90 10.77 1.35
C THR A 247 -12.23 10.90 2.08
N ILE A 248 -13.27 11.33 1.36
CA ILE A 248 -14.60 11.57 1.92
C ILE A 248 -15.63 10.82 1.07
N TRP A 249 -16.39 9.94 1.69
CA TRP A 249 -17.50 9.23 1.05
C TRP A 249 -18.79 9.98 1.33
N ARG A 250 -19.42 10.47 0.28
CA ARG A 250 -20.72 11.13 0.33
C ARG A 250 -21.77 10.13 -0.16
N ASN A 251 -22.72 9.85 0.71
CA ASN A 251 -23.94 9.17 0.32
C ASN A 251 -24.86 10.24 -0.28
N GLU A 252 -25.37 9.98 -1.48
CA GLU A 252 -26.49 10.73 -2.05
C GLU A 252 -27.81 10.33 -1.39
#